data_AF-W7LAB9-F1
#
_entry.id   AF-W7LAB9-F1
#
_cell.length_a   1.000
_cell.length_b   1.000
_cell.length_c   1.000
_cell.angle_alpha   90.00
_cell.angle_beta   90.00
_cell.angle_gamma   90.00
#
_symmetry.space_group_name_H-M   'P 1'
#
loop_
_entity.id
_entity.type
_entity.pdbx_description
1 polymer ?
#
loop_
_entity_poly.entity_id
_entity_poly.type
_entity_poly.pdbx_seq_one_letter_code
_entity_poly.pdbx_strand_id
1 'polypeptide(L)' 'MLGQIGVPGIIILLVVCLIAFGTKNLPSVGRTLGESLKEFKGAVSGDEKHHNNIEKKESIIDEHILNNKERKG' A
#
# COMPACT_ATOMS: atom_id res chain seq x y z
N MET A 1 -3.70 -35.10 -13.83
CA MET A 1 -4.58 -34.24 -14.63
C MET A 1 -5.02 -32.94 -13.93
N LEU A 2 -4.64 -32.68 -12.65
CA LEU A 2 -4.97 -31.43 -11.94
C LEU A 2 -3.89 -30.33 -12.05
N GLY A 3 -2.66 -30.68 -12.43
CA GLY A 3 -1.54 -29.73 -12.55
C GLY A 3 -1.60 -28.77 -13.75
N GLN A 4 -2.55 -28.98 -14.68
CA GLN A 4 -2.76 -28.06 -15.82
C GLN A 4 -3.64 -26.86 -15.46
N ILE A 5 -4.38 -26.89 -14.34
CA ILE A 5 -5.12 -25.75 -13.77
C ILE A 5 -4.21 -25.02 -12.75
N GLY A 6 -2.95 -24.82 -13.13
CA GLY A 6 -2.01 -24.04 -12.34
C GLY A 6 -2.19 -22.55 -12.59
N VAL A 7 -1.06 -21.86 -12.74
CA VAL A 7 -0.95 -20.44 -13.11
C VAL A 7 -1.91 -20.01 -14.25
N PRO A 8 -2.15 -20.81 -15.31
CA PRO A 8 -3.11 -20.43 -16.36
C PRO A 8 -4.53 -20.17 -15.85
N GLY A 9 -5.03 -20.96 -14.88
CA GLY A 9 -6.38 -20.77 -14.33
C GLY A 9 -6.50 -19.47 -13.54
N ILE A 10 -5.47 -19.12 -12.78
CA ILE A 10 -5.39 -17.85 -12.03
C ILE A 10 -5.39 -16.66 -12.98
N ILE A 11 -4.71 -16.75 -14.13
CA ILE A 11 -4.68 -15.68 -15.13
C ILE A 11 -6.08 -15.42 -15.69
N ILE A 12 -6.85 -16.47 -16.03
CA ILE A 12 -8.24 -16.31 -16.48
C ILE A 12 -9.09 -15.62 -15.39
N LEU A 13 -8.96 -16.05 -14.14
CA LEU A 13 -9.69 -15.43 -13.02
C LEU A 13 -9.32 -13.95 -12.85
N LEU A 14 -8.02 -13.64 -12.99
CA LEU A 14 -7.53 -12.27 -12.98
C LEU A 14 -8.16 -11.44 -14.09
N VAL A 15 -8.21 -11.93 -15.32
CA VAL A 15 -8.82 -11.22 -16.45
C VAL A 15 -10.30 -10.91 -16.18
N VAL A 16 -11.07 -11.87 -15.64
CA VAL A 16 -12.48 -11.63 -15.26
C VAL A 16 -12.59 -10.57 -14.17
N CYS A 17 -11.76 -10.65 -13.12
CA CYS A 17 -11.70 -9.62 -12.08
C CYS A 17 -11.29 -8.25 -12.63
N LEU A 18 -10.36 -8.20 -13.58
CA LEU A 18 -9.94 -6.97 -14.25
C LEU A 18 -11.07 -6.35 -15.08
N ILE A 19 -11.95 -7.15 -15.67
CA ILE A 19 -13.11 -6.65 -16.40
C ILE A 19 -14.17 -6.11 -15.43
N ALA A 20 -14.45 -6.84 -14.34
CA ALA A 20 -15.45 -6.42 -13.36
C ALA A 20 -15.02 -5.21 -12.52
N PHE A 21 -13.78 -5.23 -12.01
CA PHE A 21 -13.26 -4.19 -11.12
C PHE A 21 -12.40 -3.15 -11.85
N GLY A 22 -11.79 -3.46 -12.99
CA GLY A 22 -10.85 -2.58 -13.68
C GLY A 22 -9.41 -2.69 -13.15
N THR A 23 -8.43 -2.48 -14.04
CA THR A 23 -6.98 -2.58 -13.73
C THR A 23 -6.51 -1.57 -12.69
N LYS A 24 -7.18 -0.42 -12.56
CA LYS A 24 -6.83 0.64 -11.62
C LYS A 24 -7.31 0.36 -10.19
N ASN A 25 -8.37 -0.43 -10.04
CA ASN A 25 -9.00 -0.66 -8.74
C ASN A 25 -8.41 -1.86 -8.00
N LEU A 26 -7.92 -2.90 -8.71
CA LEU A 26 -7.19 -4.01 -8.10
C LEU A 26 -5.99 -3.57 -7.22
N PRO A 27 -5.05 -2.73 -7.71
CA PRO A 27 -3.92 -2.30 -6.89
C PRO A 27 -4.32 -1.41 -5.72
N SER A 28 -5.37 -0.58 -5.88
CA SER A 28 -5.87 0.27 -4.78
C SER A 28 -6.48 -0.58 -3.66
N VAL A 29 -7.37 -1.51 -4.00
CA VAL A 29 -8.01 -2.42 -3.03
C VAL A 29 -6.96 -3.32 -2.35
N GLY A 30 -6.01 -3.85 -3.13
CA GLY A 30 -4.90 -4.65 -2.59
C GLY A 30 -4.01 -3.87 -1.62
N ARG A 31 -3.81 -2.56 -1.85
CA ARG A 31 -3.03 -1.70 -0.94
C ARG A 31 -3.73 -1.53 0.41
N THR A 32 -5.02 -1.19 0.40
CA THR A 32 -5.81 -1.03 1.64
C THR A 32 -5.92 -2.35 2.40
N LEU A 33 -6.24 -3.46 1.71
CA LEU A 33 -6.27 -4.78 2.32
C LEU A 33 -4.90 -5.20 2.86
N GLY A 34 -3.82 -4.86 2.15
CA GLY A 34 -2.46 -5.15 2.57
C GLY A 34 -2.05 -4.42 3.84
N GLU A 35 -2.45 -3.15 3.99
CA GLU A 35 -2.27 -2.38 5.23
C GLU A 35 -3.04 -3.02 6.39
N SER A 36 -4.31 -3.38 6.19
CA SER A 36 -5.11 -4.09 7.21
C SER A 36 -4.54 -5.46 7.56
N LEU A 37 -4.06 -6.24 6.59
CA LEU A 37 -3.41 -7.54 6.84
C LEU A 37 -2.08 -7.38 7.57
N LYS A 38 -1.34 -6.30 7.30
CA LYS A 38 -0.07 -5.99 7.97
C LYS A 38 -0.32 -5.67 9.44
N GLU A 39 -1.32 -4.85 9.73
CA GLU A 39 -1.76 -4.53 11.10
C GLU A 39 -2.29 -5.78 11.81
N PHE A 40 -3.15 -6.56 11.14
CA PHE A 40 -3.67 -7.82 11.67
C PHE A 40 -2.54 -8.80 12.00
N LYS A 41 -1.54 -8.94 11.10
CA LYS A 41 -0.37 -9.79 11.34
C LYS A 41 0.46 -9.28 12.52
N GLY A 42 0.65 -7.97 12.64
CA GLY A 42 1.36 -7.35 13.77
C GLY A 42 0.67 -7.64 15.10
N ALA A 43 -0.66 -7.47 15.15
CA ALA A 43 -1.47 -7.77 16.34
C ALA A 43 -1.44 -9.26 16.72
N VAL A 44 -1.51 -10.16 15.72
CA VAL A 44 -1.46 -11.61 15.95
C VAL A 44 -0.06 -12.09 16.35
N SER A 45 0.99 -11.47 15.80
CA SER A 45 2.39 -11.89 16.06
C SER A 45 3.01 -11.22 17.29
N GLY A 46 2.29 -10.30 17.96
CA GLY A 46 2.80 -9.53 19.10
C GLY A 46 3.94 -8.56 18.74
N ASP A 47 4.12 -8.26 17.46
CA ASP A 47 5.25 -7.49 16.93
C ASP A 47 4.74 -6.09 16.60
N GLU A 48 4.74 -5.20 17.61
CA GLU A 48 4.26 -3.82 17.55
C GLU A 48 5.21 -2.90 16.77
N LYS A 49 5.42 -3.19 15.48
CA LYS A 49 6.19 -2.30 14.60
C LYS A 49 5.30 -1.20 14.07
N HIS A 50 5.21 -0.09 14.80
CA HIS A 50 4.43 1.07 14.43
C HIS A 50 5.13 1.93 13.34
N HIS A 51 4.29 2.38 12.41
CA HIS A 51 4.41 3.47 11.43
C HIS A 51 5.74 4.23 11.28
N ASN A 52 6.45 3.98 10.17
CA ASN A 52 7.50 4.85 9.63
C ASN A 52 7.16 5.24 8.18
N ASN A 53 6.42 6.34 7.97
CA ASN A 53 6.56 7.12 6.73
C ASN A 53 5.83 8.47 6.70
N ILE A 54 4.77 8.67 7.50
CA ILE A 54 3.92 9.85 7.36
C ILE A 54 4.54 11.09 8.06
N GLU A 55 5.21 10.92 9.21
CA GLU A 55 5.89 12.01 9.96
C GLU A 55 7.10 12.62 9.23
N LYS A 56 7.75 11.87 8.32
CA LYS A 56 8.95 12.36 7.62
C LYS A 56 8.63 13.39 6.55
N LYS A 57 7.39 13.45 6.04
CA LYS A 57 7.01 14.47 5.04
C LYS A 57 6.68 15.80 5.69
N GLU A 58 6.08 15.81 6.87
CA GLU A 58 5.69 17.05 7.57
C GLU A 58 6.92 17.82 8.09
N SER A 59 7.88 17.09 8.69
CA SER A 59 9.16 17.65 9.14
C SER A 59 10.03 18.25 8.01
N ILE A 60 10.03 17.66 6.80
CA ILE A 60 10.75 18.23 5.64
C ILE A 60 10.07 19.51 5.13
N ILE A 61 8.73 19.58 5.21
CA ILE A 61 7.96 20.76 4.78
C ILE A 61 8.21 21.92 5.76
N ASP A 62 8.17 21.65 7.07
CA ASP A 62 8.38 22.68 8.09
C ASP A 62 9.80 23.25 8.07
N GLU A 63 10.81 22.41 7.85
CA GLU A 63 12.22 22.84 7.77
C GLU A 63 12.49 23.71 6.54
N HIS A 64 11.87 23.40 5.40
CA HIS A 64 11.98 24.24 4.19
C HIS A 64 11.16 25.54 4.26
N ILE A 65 10.02 25.55 4.97
CA ILE A 65 9.22 26.77 5.16
C ILE A 65 9.93 27.75 6.11
N LEU A 66 10.56 27.25 7.18
CA LEU A 66 11.25 28.10 8.16
C LEU A 66 12.49 28.79 7.57
N ASN A 67 13.29 28.06 6.78
CA ASN A 67 14.51 28.58 6.15
C ASN A 67 14.22 29.69 5.11
N ASN A 68 13.03 29.70 4.49
CA ASN A 68 12.67 30.71 3.50
C ASN A 68 12.09 32.00 4.12
N LYS A 69 11.68 31.96 5.40
CA LYS A 69 11.14 33.12 6.12
C LYS A 69 12.25 34.07 6.60
N GLU A 70 13.42 33.54 6.95
CA GLU A 70 14.62 34.29 7.38
C GLU A 70 15.27 35.11 6.25
N ARG A 71 15.00 34.75 4.98
CA ARG A 71 15.65 35.35 3.80
C ARG A 71 14.95 36.59 3.25
N LYS A 72 13.78 36.98 3.78
CA LYS A 72 12.94 38.09 3.25
C LYS A 72 12.70 39.24 4.25
N GLY A 73 13.37 39.25 5.41
CA GLY A 73 13.35 40.32 6.39
C GLY A 73 14.55 41.25 6.24
#